data_AF-A0A6S6RW45-F1
#
_entry.id   AF-A0A6S6RW45-F1
#
_cell.length_a   1.000
_cell.length_b   1.000
_cell.length_c   1.000
_cell.angle_alpha   90.00
_cell.angle_beta   90.00
_cell.angle_gamma   90.00
#
_symmetry.space_group_name_H-M   'P 1'
#
loop_
_entity.id
_entity.type
_entity.pdbx_description
1 polymer ?
#
loop_
_entity_poly.entity_id
_entity_poly.type
_entity_poly.pdbx_seq_one_letter_code
_entity_poly.pdbx_strand_id
1 'polypeptide(L)'
;MFDYHSQQMALPASTQKIVTALAGLLQLGRDYQFVTHFETEGKIIDHRLKGDLVVSFTDDPTLSHQQIRNMVAELKQLGIEQVDGDLIIDISAFAGQDKAPGWVWNDMTQCLVLHQAQLLAIKIIDNNCFSATIDSGQTPGDIAHVHTASFYPINMFSQVITLGKGSTDVRYCALDVIPGELNRYS
;
A
#
# COMPACT_ATOMS: atom_id res chain seq x y z
N MET A 1 -1.21 -24.29 38.12
CA MET A 1 -2.13 -23.49 37.28
C MET A 1 -2.29 -22.15 37.98
N PHE A 2 -2.02 -21.04 37.29
CA PHE A 2 -2.09 -19.69 37.86
C PHE A 2 -3.25 -18.94 37.20
N ASP A 3 -4.03 -18.22 38.00
CA ASP A 3 -5.14 -17.39 37.56
C ASP A 3 -5.05 -16.03 38.27
N TYR A 4 -4.94 -14.97 37.50
CA TYR A 4 -4.84 -13.60 38.00
C TYR A 4 -5.61 -12.68 37.05
N HIS A 5 -6.70 -12.08 37.55
CA HIS A 5 -7.59 -11.19 36.80
C HIS A 5 -8.02 -11.70 35.41
N SER A 6 -8.16 -13.00 35.21
CA SER A 6 -8.48 -13.59 33.89
C SER A 6 -9.81 -13.14 33.28
N GLN A 7 -10.74 -12.62 34.08
CA GLN A 7 -12.05 -12.11 33.64
C GLN A 7 -12.06 -10.60 33.36
N GLN A 8 -10.96 -9.89 33.61
CA GLN A 8 -10.87 -8.46 33.34
C GLN A 8 -10.59 -8.24 31.85
N MET A 9 -11.43 -7.44 31.19
CA MET A 9 -11.21 -7.07 29.79
C MET A 9 -9.95 -6.23 29.63
N ALA A 10 -9.19 -6.49 28.57
CA ALA A 10 -7.98 -5.77 28.21
C ALA A 10 -7.90 -5.55 26.70
N LEU A 11 -7.07 -4.60 26.28
CA LEU A 11 -6.74 -4.44 24.86
C LEU A 11 -5.86 -5.63 24.43
N PRO A 12 -6.30 -6.44 23.44
CA PRO A 12 -5.55 -7.64 23.05
C PRO A 12 -4.27 -7.30 22.27
N ALA A 13 -4.19 -6.09 21.70
CA ALA A 13 -3.14 -5.71 20.75
C ALA A 13 -2.97 -6.81 19.68
N SER A 14 -1.73 -7.25 19.41
CA SER A 14 -1.48 -8.27 18.39
C SER A 14 -1.96 -9.69 18.77
N THR A 15 -2.39 -9.98 20.01
CA THR A 15 -2.99 -11.30 20.31
C THR A 15 -4.34 -11.49 19.63
N GLN A 16 -4.98 -10.40 19.18
CA GLN A 16 -6.16 -10.44 18.32
C GLN A 16 -5.92 -11.29 17.05
N LYS A 17 -4.68 -11.33 16.54
CA LYS A 17 -4.30 -12.13 15.36
C LYS A 17 -4.56 -13.62 15.54
N ILE A 18 -4.59 -14.14 16.77
CA ILE A 18 -4.90 -15.55 17.05
C ILE A 18 -6.36 -15.85 16.68
N VAL A 19 -7.29 -14.96 17.07
CA VAL A 19 -8.71 -15.10 16.75
C VAL A 19 -8.93 -14.97 15.24
N THR A 20 -8.28 -13.99 14.60
CA THR A 20 -8.36 -13.80 13.15
C THR A 20 -7.80 -15.00 12.38
N ALA A 21 -6.66 -15.55 12.80
CA ALA A 21 -6.06 -16.72 12.15
C ALA A 21 -6.97 -17.95 12.25
N LEU A 22 -7.56 -18.20 13.42
CA LEU A 22 -8.50 -19.30 13.60
C LEU A 22 -9.76 -19.11 12.73
N ALA A 23 -10.35 -17.92 12.73
CA ALA A 23 -11.52 -17.61 11.92
C ALA A 23 -11.22 -17.77 10.42
N GLY A 24 -10.07 -17.26 9.95
CA GLY A 24 -9.63 -17.41 8.57
C GLY A 24 -9.45 -18.87 8.18
N LEU A 25 -8.80 -19.68 9.02
CA LEU A 25 -8.63 -21.11 8.77
C LEU A 25 -9.96 -21.88 8.69
N LEU A 26 -10.93 -21.54 9.55
CA LEU A 26 -12.25 -22.19 9.56
C LEU A 26 -13.11 -21.78 8.37
N GLN A 27 -13.02 -20.51 7.93
CA GLN A 27 -13.87 -19.97 6.88
C GLN A 27 -13.31 -20.19 5.47
N LEU A 28 -12.01 -19.97 5.28
CA LEU A 28 -11.34 -20.03 3.97
C LEU A 28 -10.68 -21.40 3.73
N GLY A 29 -10.34 -22.11 4.80
CA GLY A 29 -9.54 -23.32 4.73
C GLY A 29 -8.04 -23.04 4.64
N ARG A 30 -7.25 -24.12 4.71
CA ARG A 30 -5.77 -24.04 4.71
C ARG A 30 -5.17 -23.76 3.34
N ASP A 31 -5.90 -24.13 2.29
CA ASP A 31 -5.41 -24.10 0.91
C ASP A 31 -5.95 -22.88 0.13
N TYR A 32 -6.58 -21.93 0.82
CA TYR A 32 -7.06 -20.70 0.21
C TYR A 32 -5.90 -19.89 -0.37
N GLN A 33 -6.09 -19.37 -1.57
CA GLN A 33 -5.16 -18.49 -2.25
C GLN A 33 -5.92 -17.24 -2.70
N PHE A 34 -5.31 -16.09 -2.47
CA PHE A 34 -5.77 -14.85 -3.09
C PHE A 34 -5.48 -14.91 -4.60
N VAL A 35 -6.34 -14.28 -5.40
CA VAL A 35 -6.25 -14.32 -6.86
C VAL A 35 -6.30 -12.89 -7.39
N THR A 36 -5.29 -12.52 -8.16
CA THR A 36 -5.33 -11.30 -8.97
C THR A 36 -5.26 -11.74 -10.42
N HIS A 37 -6.17 -11.27 -11.26
CA HIS A 37 -6.24 -11.70 -12.65
C HIS A 37 -6.65 -10.57 -13.59
N PHE A 38 -6.30 -10.75 -14.86
CA PHE A 38 -6.76 -9.89 -15.94
C PHE A 38 -7.95 -10.56 -16.64
N GLU A 39 -8.98 -9.78 -16.92
CA GLU A 39 -10.21 -10.18 -17.58
C GLU A 39 -10.53 -9.26 -18.74
N THR A 40 -11.15 -9.80 -19.77
CA THR A 40 -11.68 -9.00 -20.88
C THR A 40 -12.78 -9.77 -21.59
N GLU A 41 -13.83 -9.04 -22.01
CA GLU A 41 -14.86 -9.55 -22.91
C GLU A 41 -14.54 -9.22 -24.39
N GLY A 42 -13.47 -8.46 -24.62
CA GLY A 42 -13.03 -8.02 -25.94
C GLY A 42 -12.38 -9.13 -26.76
N LYS A 43 -12.42 -8.97 -28.09
CA LYS A 43 -11.73 -9.88 -29.01
C LYS A 43 -10.36 -9.34 -29.37
N ILE A 44 -9.39 -10.23 -29.53
CA ILE A 44 -8.06 -9.88 -30.05
C ILE A 44 -8.11 -9.94 -31.58
N ILE A 45 -7.93 -8.79 -32.24
CA ILE A 45 -7.89 -8.66 -33.70
C ILE A 45 -6.65 -7.85 -34.06
N ASP A 46 -5.80 -8.40 -34.94
CA ASP A 46 -4.56 -7.74 -35.40
C ASP A 46 -3.68 -7.24 -34.23
N HIS A 47 -3.47 -8.10 -33.23
CA HIS A 47 -2.74 -7.79 -31.98
C HIS A 47 -3.37 -6.72 -31.08
N ARG A 48 -4.62 -6.33 -31.34
CA ARG A 48 -5.35 -5.33 -30.55
C ARG A 48 -6.51 -5.99 -29.81
N LEU A 49 -6.58 -5.76 -28.51
CA LEU A 49 -7.75 -6.09 -27.72
C LEU A 49 -8.85 -5.06 -28.00
N LYS A 50 -9.95 -5.48 -28.63
CA LYS A 50 -11.12 -4.64 -28.92
C LYS A 50 -12.08 -4.67 -27.73
N GLY A 51 -11.87 -3.80 -26.77
CA GLY A 51 -12.64 -3.70 -25.53
C GLY A 51 -11.75 -3.36 -24.35
N ASP A 52 -12.36 -3.32 -23.18
CA ASP A 52 -11.67 -2.96 -21.95
C ASP A 52 -10.85 -4.13 -21.41
N LEU A 53 -9.75 -3.80 -20.73
CA LEU A 53 -8.96 -4.74 -19.95
C LEU A 53 -9.24 -4.47 -18.48
N VAL A 54 -9.84 -5.44 -17.80
CA VAL A 54 -10.13 -5.36 -16.36
C VAL A 54 -9.01 -6.06 -15.61
N VAL A 55 -8.52 -5.43 -14.55
CA VAL A 55 -7.66 -6.08 -13.56
C VAL A 55 -8.42 -6.16 -12.24
N SER A 56 -8.70 -7.38 -11.82
CA SER A 56 -9.50 -7.67 -10.64
C SER A 56 -8.58 -8.01 -9.48
N PHE A 57 -8.60 -7.16 -8.45
CA PHE A 57 -7.80 -7.35 -7.25
C PHE A 57 -8.66 -7.97 -6.13
N THR A 58 -8.11 -8.98 -5.43
CA THR A 58 -8.77 -9.59 -4.25
C THR A 58 -7.95 -9.48 -2.96
N ASP A 59 -7.12 -8.44 -2.83
CA ASP A 59 -6.38 -8.15 -1.59
C ASP A 59 -5.29 -9.20 -1.25
N ASP A 60 -4.54 -9.67 -2.26
CA ASP A 60 -3.37 -10.54 -2.06
C ASP A 60 -2.26 -9.79 -1.30
N PRO A 61 -1.96 -10.14 -0.02
CA PRO A 61 -0.96 -9.45 0.79
C PRO A 61 0.47 -9.63 0.29
N THR A 62 0.68 -10.51 -0.70
CA THR A 62 1.99 -10.84 -1.24
C THR A 62 2.22 -10.30 -2.66
N LEU A 63 1.23 -9.60 -3.23
CA LEU A 63 1.31 -9.08 -4.59
C LEU A 63 2.47 -8.09 -4.73
N SER A 64 3.33 -8.33 -5.71
CA SER A 64 4.52 -7.53 -5.98
C SER A 64 4.49 -6.89 -7.36
N HIS A 65 5.28 -5.83 -7.54
CA HIS A 65 5.47 -5.23 -8.87
C HIS A 65 5.98 -6.25 -9.90
N GLN A 66 6.79 -7.23 -9.48
CA GLN A 66 7.31 -8.25 -10.38
C GLN A 66 6.21 -9.22 -10.84
N GLN A 67 5.28 -9.61 -9.95
CA GLN A 67 4.13 -10.43 -10.34
C GLN A 67 3.25 -9.71 -11.36
N ILE A 68 2.97 -8.42 -11.14
CA ILE A 68 2.19 -7.63 -12.11
C ILE A 68 2.93 -7.56 -13.46
N ARG A 69 4.25 -7.33 -13.46
CA ARG A 69 5.05 -7.35 -14.70
C ARG A 69 4.97 -8.69 -15.42
N ASN A 70 4.99 -9.81 -14.68
CA ASN A 70 4.87 -11.14 -15.25
C ASN A 70 3.49 -11.36 -15.87
N MET A 71 2.41 -10.98 -15.17
CA MET A 71 1.04 -11.07 -15.70
C MET A 71 0.86 -10.23 -16.98
N VAL A 72 1.43 -9.02 -17.02
CA VAL A 72 1.44 -8.19 -18.23
C VAL A 72 2.28 -8.83 -19.35
N ALA A 73 3.38 -9.51 -19.02
CA ALA A 73 4.17 -10.24 -20.01
C ALA A 73 3.40 -11.43 -20.58
N GLU A 74 2.58 -12.12 -19.78
CA GLU A 74 1.67 -13.18 -20.24
C GLU A 74 0.62 -12.63 -21.21
N LEU A 75 0.03 -11.45 -20.94
CA LEU A 75 -0.88 -10.79 -21.90
C LEU A 75 -0.20 -10.52 -23.25
N LYS A 76 1.07 -10.11 -23.25
CA LYS A 76 1.84 -9.94 -24.48
C LYS A 76 2.10 -11.26 -25.21
N GLN A 77 2.35 -12.35 -24.48
CA GLN A 77 2.50 -13.68 -25.07
C GLN A 77 1.20 -14.19 -25.72
N LEU A 78 0.04 -13.74 -25.23
CA LEU A 78 -1.26 -13.98 -25.86
C LEU A 78 -1.48 -13.13 -27.14
N GLY A 79 -0.51 -12.31 -27.53
CA GLY A 79 -0.53 -11.51 -28.75
C GLY A 79 -1.22 -10.16 -28.59
N ILE A 80 -1.50 -9.72 -27.35
CA ILE A 80 -2.05 -8.39 -27.07
C ILE A 80 -0.91 -7.37 -27.03
N GLU A 81 -0.84 -6.50 -28.03
CA GLU A 81 0.12 -5.38 -28.09
C GLU A 81 -0.53 -4.03 -27.77
N GLN A 82 -1.83 -3.91 -28.00
CA GLN A 82 -2.59 -2.68 -27.73
C GLN A 82 -3.98 -3.02 -27.18
N VAL A 83 -4.46 -2.21 -26.24
CA VAL A 83 -5.85 -2.21 -25.75
C VAL A 83 -6.57 -1.03 -26.40
N ASP A 84 -7.61 -1.32 -27.18
CA ASP A 84 -8.51 -0.34 -27.80
C ASP A 84 -9.77 -0.20 -26.93
N GLY A 85 -9.56 0.27 -25.70
CA GLY A 85 -10.55 0.41 -24.64
C GLY A 85 -9.89 0.98 -23.38
N ASP A 86 -10.58 0.90 -22.25
CA ASP A 86 -10.07 1.37 -20.96
C ASP A 86 -9.34 0.25 -20.20
N LEU A 87 -8.38 0.66 -19.36
CA LEU A 87 -7.84 -0.18 -18.30
C LEU A 87 -8.68 0.05 -17.04
N ILE A 88 -9.49 -0.93 -16.68
CA ILE A 88 -10.39 -0.86 -15.52
C ILE A 88 -9.74 -1.55 -14.35
N ILE A 89 -9.66 -0.84 -13.22
CA ILE A 89 -9.15 -1.39 -11.97
C ILE A 89 -10.35 -1.78 -11.10
N ASP A 90 -10.61 -3.08 -10.96
CA ASP A 90 -11.72 -3.60 -10.17
C ASP A 90 -11.29 -3.91 -8.73
N ILE A 91 -11.95 -3.21 -7.79
CA ILE A 91 -11.83 -3.37 -6.33
C ILE A 91 -13.13 -3.76 -5.66
N SER A 92 -14.12 -4.19 -6.43
CA SER A 92 -15.47 -4.50 -5.94
C SER A 92 -15.51 -5.64 -4.92
N ALA A 93 -14.43 -6.43 -4.80
CA ALA A 93 -14.26 -7.43 -3.76
C ALA A 93 -14.36 -6.85 -2.33
N PHE A 94 -14.08 -5.56 -2.15
CA PHE A 94 -14.16 -4.87 -0.87
C PHE A 94 -14.94 -3.56 -0.99
N ALA A 95 -15.63 -3.19 0.09
CA ALA A 95 -16.41 -1.96 0.16
C ALA A 95 -16.29 -1.32 1.56
N GLY A 96 -16.45 0.00 1.61
CA GLY A 96 -16.38 0.77 2.86
C GLY A 96 -15.06 1.51 3.04
N GLN A 97 -14.70 1.79 4.30
CA GLN A 97 -13.44 2.44 4.61
C GLN A 97 -12.34 1.40 4.83
N ASP A 98 -11.16 1.70 4.29
CA ASP A 98 -9.97 0.87 4.39
C ASP A 98 -9.45 0.84 5.83
N LYS A 99 -9.76 1.87 6.61
CA LYS A 99 -9.24 2.06 7.96
C LYS A 99 -10.27 1.56 8.97
N ALA A 100 -9.87 0.60 9.80
CA ALA A 100 -10.74 0.12 10.85
C ALA A 100 -10.94 1.19 11.94
N PRO A 101 -12.13 1.24 12.58
CA PRO A 101 -12.40 2.15 13.68
C PRO A 101 -11.41 1.98 14.84
N GLY A 102 -11.07 3.08 15.51
CA GLY A 102 -10.18 3.08 16.68
C GLY A 102 -8.69 3.12 16.35
N TRP A 103 -8.33 3.18 15.06
CA TRP A 103 -6.94 3.32 14.63
C TRP A 103 -6.42 4.73 14.85
N VAL A 104 -5.17 4.84 15.28
CA VAL A 104 -4.56 6.14 15.58
C VAL A 104 -4.12 6.81 14.28
N TRP A 105 -4.49 8.07 14.10
CA TRP A 105 -4.32 8.79 12.84
C TRP A 105 -2.85 9.11 12.52
N ASN A 106 -2.01 9.31 13.53
CA ASN A 106 -0.59 9.66 13.39
C ASN A 106 0.27 8.49 12.89
N ASP A 107 -0.22 7.24 13.00
CA ASP A 107 0.49 6.08 12.49
C ASP A 107 0.09 5.75 11.04
N MET A 108 -0.90 6.45 10.46
CA MET A 108 -1.43 6.14 9.12
C MET A 108 -0.44 6.38 7.98
N THR A 109 0.70 7.02 8.23
CA THR A 109 1.79 7.21 7.27
C THR A 109 2.92 6.20 7.45
N GLN A 110 2.87 5.35 8.48
CA GLN A 110 3.88 4.34 8.75
C GLN A 110 3.55 3.04 8.03
N CYS A 111 4.55 2.42 7.42
CA CYS A 111 4.36 1.18 6.67
C CYS A 111 3.75 0.04 7.50
N LEU A 112 4.07 -0.04 8.80
CA LEU A 112 3.53 -1.07 9.69
C LEU A 112 2.00 -1.01 9.76
N VAL A 113 1.46 0.20 9.92
CA VAL A 113 0.01 0.40 10.00
C VAL A 113 -0.59 0.31 8.62
N LEU A 114 0.02 0.92 7.60
CA LEU A 114 -0.44 0.82 6.22
C LEU A 114 -0.62 -0.65 5.81
N HIS A 115 0.37 -1.52 6.01
CA HIS A 115 0.28 -2.95 5.67
C HIS A 115 -0.90 -3.67 6.34
N GLN A 116 -1.32 -3.23 7.53
CA GLN A 116 -2.46 -3.80 8.24
C GLN A 116 -3.78 -3.08 7.91
N ALA A 117 -3.71 -1.82 7.42
CA ALA A 117 -4.82 -0.90 7.14
C ALA A 117 -5.47 -1.16 5.77
N GLN A 118 -4.96 -2.13 5.04
CA GLN A 118 -5.30 -2.31 3.64
C GLN A 118 -6.40 -3.33 3.61
N LEU A 119 -7.64 -2.83 3.64
CA LEU A 119 -8.85 -3.58 3.37
C LEU A 119 -9.40 -3.25 1.97
N LEU A 120 -8.61 -2.58 1.11
CA LEU A 120 -8.96 -2.34 -0.29
C LEU A 120 -7.91 -2.95 -1.22
N ALA A 121 -8.41 -3.72 -2.18
CA ALA A 121 -7.65 -4.71 -2.92
C ALA A 121 -6.47 -4.19 -3.78
N ILE A 122 -6.39 -2.91 -4.13
CA ILE A 122 -5.26 -2.35 -4.90
C ILE A 122 -4.07 -1.97 -4.01
N LYS A 123 -4.28 -1.79 -2.70
CA LYS A 123 -3.30 -1.15 -1.82
C LYS A 123 -2.28 -2.13 -1.24
N ILE A 124 -1.83 -3.14 -1.97
CA ILE A 124 -0.87 -4.12 -1.44
C ILE A 124 0.35 -4.36 -2.31
N ILE A 125 0.47 -3.69 -3.46
CA ILE A 125 1.66 -3.87 -4.30
C ILE A 125 2.92 -3.50 -3.51
N ASP A 126 3.79 -4.48 -3.27
CA ASP A 126 4.96 -4.37 -2.38
C ASP A 126 4.60 -3.84 -0.97
N ASN A 127 3.51 -4.36 -0.39
CA ASN A 127 2.92 -3.91 0.89
C ASN A 127 2.48 -2.44 0.89
N ASN A 128 2.40 -1.81 -0.29
CA ASN A 128 2.12 -0.39 -0.46
C ASN A 128 2.97 0.48 0.48
N CYS A 129 4.26 0.10 0.56
CA CYS A 129 5.30 0.78 1.32
C CYS A 129 6.42 1.18 0.35
N PHE A 130 6.96 2.37 0.53
CA PHE A 130 8.10 2.86 -0.23
C PHE A 130 9.10 3.51 0.72
N SER A 131 10.34 3.64 0.25
CA SER A 131 11.41 4.34 0.97
C SER A 131 11.74 5.66 0.30
N ALA A 132 12.05 6.66 1.11
CA ALA A 132 12.63 7.93 0.68
C ALA A 132 13.87 8.24 1.52
N THR A 133 14.85 8.90 0.92
CA THR A 133 16.02 9.44 1.62
C THR A 133 15.86 10.95 1.76
N ILE A 134 16.20 11.50 2.91
CA ILE A 134 16.21 12.95 3.16
C ILE A 134 17.64 13.38 3.41
N ASP A 135 18.16 14.25 2.55
CA ASP A 135 19.49 14.82 2.65
C ASP A 135 19.38 16.29 3.09
N SER A 136 20.13 16.67 4.13
CA SER A 136 20.21 18.07 4.54
C SER A 136 20.78 18.95 3.42
N GLY A 137 20.30 20.17 3.32
CA GLY A 137 20.88 21.21 2.47
C GLY A 137 22.32 21.55 2.87
N GLN A 138 23.02 22.27 1.99
CA GLN A 138 24.45 22.55 2.18
C GLN A 138 24.71 23.51 3.35
N THR A 139 23.79 24.46 3.58
CA THR A 139 23.90 25.47 4.62
C THR A 139 22.68 25.48 5.55
N PRO A 140 22.83 25.84 6.84
CA PRO A 140 21.68 26.06 7.71
C PRO A 140 20.72 27.09 7.11
N GLY A 141 19.44 26.75 7.05
CA GLY A 141 18.40 27.53 6.37
C GLY A 141 17.98 26.98 5.00
N ASP A 142 18.82 26.17 4.36
CA ASP A 142 18.47 25.52 3.09
C ASP A 142 17.40 24.45 3.27
N ILE A 143 16.54 24.28 2.25
CA ILE A 143 15.56 23.20 2.22
C ILE A 143 16.29 21.86 2.03
N ALA A 144 15.97 20.87 2.85
CA ALA A 144 16.46 19.50 2.72
C ALA A 144 15.86 18.84 1.46
N HIS A 145 16.64 18.02 0.78
CA HIS A 145 16.23 17.35 -0.45
C HIS A 145 15.68 15.96 -0.15
N VAL A 146 14.60 15.58 -0.82
CA VAL A 146 13.99 14.25 -0.70
C VAL A 146 14.23 13.49 -1.99
N HIS A 147 14.79 12.30 -1.86
CA HIS A 147 15.09 11.40 -2.96
C HIS A 147 14.23 10.14 -2.87
N THR A 148 13.57 9.80 -3.98
CA THR A 148 12.78 8.57 -4.13
C THR A 148 13.17 7.87 -5.42
N ALA A 149 12.96 6.56 -5.46
CA ALA A 149 13.18 5.81 -6.68
C ALA A 149 12.09 6.11 -7.71
N SER A 150 12.47 6.29 -8.97
CA SER A 150 11.57 6.72 -10.06
C SER A 150 10.46 5.72 -10.41
N PHE A 151 10.59 4.47 -9.98
CA PHE A 151 9.58 3.45 -10.20
C PHE A 151 8.42 3.54 -9.20
N TYR A 152 8.55 4.30 -8.12
CA TYR A 152 7.43 4.58 -7.23
C TYR A 152 6.54 5.69 -7.83
N PRO A 153 5.24 5.43 -8.07
CA PRO A 153 4.31 6.42 -8.63
C PRO A 153 3.81 7.38 -7.54
N ILE A 154 4.73 8.14 -6.93
CA ILE A 154 4.48 9.05 -5.82
C ILE A 154 5.03 10.45 -6.12
N ASN A 155 4.48 11.46 -5.45
CA ASN A 155 4.95 12.84 -5.56
C ASN A 155 5.42 13.34 -4.18
N MET A 156 6.73 13.58 -4.04
CA MET A 156 7.32 14.10 -2.81
C MET A 156 7.65 15.59 -2.95
N PHE A 157 7.32 16.36 -1.91
CA PHE A 157 7.68 17.76 -1.76
C PHE A 157 8.41 17.93 -0.43
N SER A 158 9.36 18.87 -0.36
CA SER A 158 10.08 19.16 0.88
C SER A 158 9.90 20.62 1.26
N GLN A 159 9.52 20.83 2.52
CA GLN A 159 9.57 22.13 3.19
C GLN A 159 10.46 22.05 4.45
N VAL A 160 11.23 20.97 4.57
CA VAL A 160 12.09 20.69 5.72
C VAL A 160 13.30 21.62 5.67
N ILE A 161 13.53 22.38 6.74
CA ILE A 161 14.65 23.32 6.82
C ILE A 161 15.85 22.64 7.48
N THR A 162 17.03 22.86 6.91
CA THR A 162 18.29 22.37 7.45
C THR A 162 18.72 23.20 8.64
N LEU A 163 18.89 22.57 9.81
CA LEU A 163 19.35 23.24 11.03
C LEU A 163 20.86 23.08 11.21
N GLY A 164 21.50 24.13 11.76
CA GLY A 164 22.90 24.07 12.17
C GLY A 164 23.10 23.08 13.33
N LYS A 165 24.25 22.40 13.34
CA LYS A 165 24.63 21.50 14.44
C LYS A 165 24.63 22.27 15.76
N GLY A 166 23.85 21.81 16.74
CA GLY A 166 23.74 22.45 18.05
C GLY A 166 22.74 23.62 18.12
N SER A 167 21.90 23.82 17.09
CA SER A 167 20.82 24.81 17.16
C SER A 167 19.86 24.51 18.33
N THR A 168 19.42 25.55 19.01
CA THR A 168 18.41 25.47 20.08
C THR A 168 17.04 25.05 19.55
N ASP A 169 16.78 25.28 18.26
CA ASP A 169 15.50 25.00 17.61
C ASP A 169 15.23 23.50 17.48
N VAL A 170 16.29 22.68 17.48
CA VAL A 170 16.20 21.20 17.40
C VAL A 170 15.31 20.61 18.51
N ARG A 171 15.20 21.28 19.66
CA ARG A 171 14.43 20.75 20.80
C ARG A 171 12.92 20.70 20.56
N TYR A 172 12.38 21.60 19.73
CA TYR A 172 10.94 21.71 19.49
C TYR A 172 10.56 21.62 18.01
N CYS A 173 11.54 21.57 17.09
CA CYS A 173 11.29 21.26 15.69
C CYS A 173 10.92 19.78 15.53
N ALA A 174 9.73 19.52 14.96
CA ALA A 174 9.32 18.20 14.52
C ALA A 174 9.70 17.98 13.05
N LEU A 175 9.85 16.70 12.68
CA LEU A 175 9.91 16.26 11.30
C LEU A 175 8.63 15.49 11.02
N ASP A 176 7.72 16.13 10.28
CA ASP A 176 6.40 15.59 9.98
C ASP A 176 6.29 15.18 8.50
N VAL A 177 5.36 14.28 8.23
CA VAL A 177 4.95 13.91 6.86
C VAL A 177 3.45 14.12 6.73
N ILE A 178 3.05 14.88 5.72
CA ILE A 178 1.65 15.22 5.47
C ILE A 178 1.19 14.53 4.17
N PRO A 179 0.34 13.49 4.25
CA PRO A 179 -0.21 12.85 3.08
C PRO A 179 -1.29 13.74 2.44
N GLY A 180 -1.27 13.83 1.12
CA GLY A 180 -2.28 14.47 0.28
C GLY A 180 -2.97 13.48 -0.65
N GLU A 181 -3.79 14.00 -1.56
CA GLU A 181 -4.45 13.19 -2.59
C GLU A 181 -3.44 12.64 -3.60
N LEU A 182 -3.82 11.55 -4.29
CA LEU A 182 -3.08 10.96 -5.41
C LEU A 182 -1.59 10.68 -5.08
N ASN A 183 -1.33 10.03 -3.94
CA ASN A 183 0.00 9.66 -3.47
C ASN A 183 0.99 10.84 -3.38
N ARG A 184 0.48 12.01 -2.97
CA ARG A 184 1.30 13.19 -2.66
C ARG A 184 1.73 13.18 -1.20
N TYR A 185 2.98 13.54 -0.93
CA TYR A 185 3.51 13.72 0.42
C TYR A 185 4.34 15.00 0.49
N SER A 186 4.22 15.74 1.60
CA SER A 186 4.97 16.98 1.87
C SER A 186 5.52 17.02 3.28
#